data_AF-A0A101G783-F1
#
_entry.id   AF-A0A101G783-F1
#
_cell.length_a   1.000
_cell.length_b   1.000
_cell.length_c   1.000
_cell.angle_alpha   90.00
_cell.angle_beta   90.00
_cell.angle_gamma   90.00
#
_symmetry.space_group_name_H-M   'P 1'
#
loop_
_entity.id
_entity.type
_entity.pdbx_description
1 polymer ?
#
loop_
_entity_poly.entity_id
_entity_poly.type
_entity_poly.pdbx_seq_one_letter_code
_entity_poly.pdbx_strand_id
1 'polypeptide(L)' 'SSARGEIKCKANVLPIVKPLKVNGSMVEIVGMPIHWGYAGLAPGASVNDLTPYIGDANTNIPEYKAFLCNIRKA' A
#
# COMPACT_ATOMS: atom_id res chain seq x y z
N SER A 1 3.52 3.14 6.54
CA SER A 1 2.88 2.41 7.65
C SER A 1 1.38 2.44 7.49
N SER A 2 0.67 1.51 8.13
CA SER A 2 -0.79 1.52 8.31
C SER A 2 -1.08 1.21 9.78
N ALA A 3 -2.36 1.04 10.13
CA ALA A 3 -2.73 0.57 11.48
C ALA A 3 -2.18 -0.84 11.81
N ARG A 4 -1.83 -1.64 10.79
CA ARG A 4 -1.34 -3.02 10.93
C ARG A 4 0.16 -3.11 11.19
N GLY A 5 0.94 -2.15 10.69
CA GLY A 5 2.39 -2.21 10.79
C GLY A 5 3.12 -1.18 9.93
N GLU A 6 4.43 -1.38 9.77
CA GLU A 6 5.27 -0.54 8.94
C GLU A 6 6.26 -1.35 8.10
N ILE A 7 6.61 -0.80 6.93
CA ILE A 7 7.64 -1.33 6.05
C ILE A 7 8.56 -0.18 5.63
N LYS A 8 9.79 -0.51 5.24
CA LYS A 8 10.73 0.41 4.60
C LYS A 8 10.99 -0.02 3.17
N CYS A 9 10.94 0.93 2.24
CA CYS A 9 11.13 0.69 0.82
C CYS A 9 11.72 1.92 0.12
N LYS A 10 12.16 1.76 -1.13
CA LYS A 10 12.61 2.87 -1.98
C LYS A 10 11.38 3.62 -2.52
N ALA A 11 11.43 4.95 -2.50
CA ALA A 11 10.41 5.79 -3.12
C ALA A 11 10.68 5.94 -4.62
N ASN A 12 9.66 5.73 -5.46
CA ASN A 12 9.70 6.00 -6.89
C ASN A 12 8.66 7.09 -7.21
N VAL A 13 9.13 8.30 -7.51
CA VAL A 13 8.27 9.46 -7.78
C VAL A 13 8.07 9.58 -9.29
N LEU A 14 6.87 9.22 -9.75
CA LEU A 14 6.51 9.24 -11.16
C LEU A 14 5.29 10.14 -11.40
N PRO A 15 5.21 10.83 -12.56
CA PRO A 15 4.09 11.73 -12.88
C PRO A 15 2.79 11.00 -13.26
N ILE A 16 2.81 9.67 -13.33
CA ILE A 16 1.71 8.83 -13.81
C ILE A 16 0.66 8.56 -12.73
N VAL A 17 1.04 8.64 -11.45
CA VAL A 17 0.10 8.57 -10.34
C VAL A 17 -0.19 10.00 -9.92
N LYS A 18 -1.44 10.43 -10.09
CA LYS A 18 -1.89 11.77 -9.74
C LYS A 18 -2.94 11.70 -8.62
N PRO A 19 -3.03 12.72 -7.76
CA PRO A 19 -4.06 12.76 -6.73
C PRO A 19 -5.44 12.89 -7.38
N LEU A 20 -6.46 12.32 -6.72
CA LEU A 20 -7.86 12.38 -7.15
C LEU A 20 -8.62 13.46 -6.39
N LYS A 21 -9.55 14.17 -7.05
CA LYS A 21 -10.47 15.09 -6.37
C LYS A 21 -11.69 14.31 -5.87
N VAL A 22 -11.80 14.12 -4.55
CA VAL A 22 -12.87 13.36 -3.89
C VAL A 22 -13.48 14.21 -2.79
N ASN A 23 -14.79 14.45 -2.84
CA ASN A 23 -15.53 15.26 -1.86
C ASN A 23 -14.86 16.62 -1.56
N GLY A 24 -14.44 17.33 -2.60
CA GLY A 24 -13.78 18.64 -2.48
C GLY A 24 -12.31 18.60 -2.03
N SER A 25 -11.77 17.43 -1.66
CA SER A 25 -10.39 17.25 -1.21
C SER A 25 -9.54 16.55 -2.26
N MET A 26 -8.24 16.83 -2.29
CA MET A 26 -7.28 16.05 -3.07
C MET A 26 -6.82 14.85 -2.25
N VAL A 27 -7.02 13.64 -2.78
CA VAL A 27 -6.64 12.38 -2.16
C VAL A 27 -5.44 11.80 -2.91
N GLU A 28 -4.31 11.69 -2.22
CA GLU A 28 -3.08 11.09 -2.74
C GLU A 28 -3.21 9.58 -2.89
N ILE A 29 -2.60 9.02 -3.92
CA ILE A 29 -2.54 7.57 -4.17
C ILE A 29 -1.12 7.08 -3.97
N VAL A 30 -0.96 6.03 -3.17
CA VAL A 30 0.30 5.34 -2.96
C VAL A 30 0.25 3.96 -3.63
N GLY A 31 1.00 3.79 -4.71
CA GLY A 31 1.16 2.48 -5.37
C GLY A 31 2.21 1.63 -4.69
N MET A 32 1.89 0.35 -4.42
CA MET A 32 2.79 -0.59 -3.75
C MET A 32 2.86 -1.92 -4.52
N PRO A 33 3.95 -2.21 -5.26
CA PRO A 33 4.13 -3.51 -5.90
C PRO A 33 4.38 -4.63 -4.88
N ILE A 34 3.88 -5.83 -5.14
CA ILE A 34 3.83 -6.95 -4.18
C ILE A 34 4.93 -8.01 -4.36
N HIS A 35 6.04 -7.66 -5.02
CA HIS A 35 7.00 -8.65 -5.52
C HIS A 35 8.23 -8.87 -4.63
N TRP A 36 8.28 -8.23 -3.46
CA TRP A 36 9.35 -8.42 -2.48
C TRP A 36 8.90 -9.27 -1.30
N GLY A 37 9.86 -9.92 -0.66
CA GLY A 37 9.67 -10.72 0.54
C GLY A 37 11.01 -11.05 1.20
N TYR A 38 10.96 -11.85 2.27
CA TYR A 38 12.12 -12.16 3.11
C TYR A 38 13.20 -13.02 2.41
N ALA A 39 12.86 -13.69 1.31
CA ALA A 39 13.75 -14.59 0.58
C ALA A 39 13.71 -14.33 -0.92
N GLY A 40 14.84 -14.52 -1.59
CA GLY A 40 15.01 -14.35 -3.03
C GLY A 40 16.30 -13.59 -3.37
N LEU A 41 16.52 -13.33 -4.67
CA LEU A 41 17.71 -12.60 -5.16
C LEU A 41 17.72 -11.13 -4.72
N ALA A 42 16.54 -10.54 -4.50
CA ALA A 42 16.37 -9.18 -4.00
C ALA A 42 15.36 -9.20 -2.85
N PRO A 43 15.82 -9.39 -1.59
CA PRO A 43 14.92 -9.38 -0.44
C PRO A 43 14.34 -7.98 -0.19
N GLY A 44 13.18 -7.93 0.46
CA GLY A 44 12.50 -6.69 0.82
C GLY A 44 11.27 -6.95 1.69
N ALA A 45 10.52 -5.89 1.97
CA ALA A 45 9.33 -5.99 2.79
C ALA A 45 8.11 -6.52 2.00
N SER A 46 7.21 -7.19 2.72
CA SER A 46 5.93 -7.63 2.18
C SER A 46 4.89 -6.52 2.31
N VAL A 47 4.19 -6.18 1.23
CA VAL A 47 3.11 -5.17 1.28
C VAL A 47 1.93 -5.66 2.14
N ASN A 48 1.73 -6.98 2.25
CA ASN A 48 0.67 -7.56 3.07
C ASN A 48 0.88 -7.33 4.58
N ASP A 49 2.06 -6.88 5.01
CA ASP A 49 2.29 -6.42 6.38
C ASP A 49 1.48 -5.14 6.68
N LEU A 50 1.06 -4.41 5.64
CA LEU A 50 0.25 -3.19 5.76
C LEU A 50 -1.24 -3.37 5.48
N THR A 51 -1.63 -4.35 4.66
CA THR A 51 -3.01 -4.51 4.20
C THR A 51 -3.95 -4.86 5.37
N PRO A 52 -5.25 -4.52 5.35
CA PRO A 52 -6.18 -4.86 6.41
C PRO A 52 -6.57 -6.35 6.41
N TYR A 53 -7.22 -6.80 7.48
CA TYR A 53 -7.77 -8.17 7.58
C TYR A 53 -9.30 -8.08 7.54
N ILE A 54 -9.81 -7.79 6.35
CA ILE A 54 -11.23 -7.72 6.07
C ILE A 54 -11.46 -8.25 4.66
N GLY A 55 -12.58 -8.94 4.45
CA GLY A 55 -12.95 -9.52 3.16
C GLY A 55 -14.26 -8.94 2.63
N ASP A 56 -14.47 -9.11 1.33
CA ASP A 56 -15.76 -8.88 0.68
C ASP A 56 -16.88 -9.70 1.36
N ALA A 57 -18.06 -9.10 1.50
CA ALA A 57 -19.17 -9.70 2.24
C ALA A 57 -19.75 -10.97 1.59
N ASN A 58 -19.51 -11.16 0.28
CA ASN A 58 -20.04 -12.31 -0.45
C ASN A 58 -19.04 -13.47 -0.50
N THR A 59 -17.77 -13.16 -0.71
CA THR A 59 -16.71 -14.14 -1.03
C THR A 59 -15.60 -14.25 0.00
N ASN A 60 -15.55 -13.33 0.96
CA ASN A 60 -14.43 -13.14 1.88
C ASN A 60 -13.08 -12.85 1.20
N ILE A 61 -13.06 -12.48 -0.09
CA ILE A 61 -11.82 -12.07 -0.77
C ILE A 61 -11.28 -10.82 -0.07
N PRO A 62 -10.01 -10.82 0.39
CA PRO A 62 -9.50 -9.72 1.19
C PRO A 62 -9.42 -8.38 0.46
N GLU A 63 -9.67 -7.30 1.20
CA GLU A 63 -9.49 -5.93 0.71
C GLU A 63 -8.01 -5.54 0.71
N TYR A 64 -7.37 -5.72 -0.44
CA TYR A 64 -5.96 -5.39 -0.66
C TYR A 64 -5.76 -4.26 -1.67
N LYS A 65 -6.83 -3.75 -2.28
CA LYS A 65 -6.73 -2.79 -3.39
C LYS A 65 -6.92 -1.36 -2.91
N ALA A 66 -7.63 -1.14 -1.81
CA ALA A 66 -7.81 0.17 -1.20
C ALA A 66 -7.75 0.10 0.34
N PHE A 67 -6.76 0.76 0.93
CA PHE A 67 -6.64 0.92 2.39
C PHE A 67 -5.84 2.19 2.72
N LEU A 68 -5.93 2.64 3.97
CA LEU A 68 -5.24 3.85 4.43
C LEU A 68 -3.80 3.55 4.84
N CYS A 69 -2.89 4.44 4.45
CA CYS A 69 -1.50 4.39 4.87
C CYS A 69 -0.92 5.80 5.07
N ASN A 70 0.25 5.86 5.70
CA ASN A 70 1.05 7.07 5.82
C ASN A 70 2.50 6.78 5.37
N ILE A 71 3.15 7.80 4.80
CA ILE A 71 4.56 7.74 4.36
C ILE A 71 5.35 8.80 5.10
N ARG A 72 6.53 8.43 5.57
CA ARG A 72 7.54 9.35 6.12
C ARG A 72 8.90 9.02 5.50
N LYS A 73 9.77 10.02 5.40
CA LYS A 73 11.17 9.79 5.05
C LYS A 73 11.81 8.93 6.15
N ALA A 74 12.57 7.92 5.74
CA ALA A 74 13.22 6.94 6.60
C ALA A 74 14.74 7.09 6.58
#